data_AF-A0A439NYS9-F1
#
_entry.id   AF-A0A439NYS9-F1
#
_cell.length_a   1.000
_cell.length_b   1.000
_cell.length_c   1.000
_cell.angle_alpha   90.00
_cell.angle_beta   90.00
_cell.angle_gamma   90.00
#
_symmetry.space_group_name_H-M   'P 1'
#
loop_
_entity.id
_entity.type
_entity.pdbx_description
1 polymer ?
#
loop_
_entity_poly.entity_id
_entity_poly.type
_entity_poly.pdbx_seq_one_letter_code
_entity_poly.pdbx_strand_id
1 'polypeptide(L)'
;MTDTIKRIAIGGAIAAAGLFGYLVLRSFGISEQTIVFVVLAAWGLLSIIQMEKRISVLEERVIHKDYSAIKSAIREGVRHKPKHDQPKSLADGGAIKSFITASHELLFDDFRWFGAVLNQHISEGWAVEEINDTDVRGFDGPRVGRRYHVFYNAWKMGTIQVTIGGSDWISSPEEFAANRRAEVELYLDNLRFVPFDSAHSLVATLALYAGQSDQDYEKARKRAANIANAALIGHLWESVRNPDFDTMFEFRTEGPYEALRQLVAHWKANDVDPYKQWGGDRSWDTEGA
;
A
#
# COMPACT_ATOMS: atom_id res chain seq x y z
N MET A 1 -10.90 -22.42 -34.25
CA MET A 1 -12.10 -22.81 -35.04
C MET A 1 -12.85 -23.94 -34.32
N THR A 2 -13.23 -23.74 -33.05
CA THR A 2 -13.47 -24.88 -32.14
C THR A 2 -14.55 -24.66 -31.08
N ASP A 3 -15.02 -23.43 -30.84
CA ASP A 3 -16.03 -23.17 -29.81
C ASP A 3 -17.45 -23.00 -30.38
N THR A 4 -17.57 -22.39 -31.57
CA THR A 4 -18.85 -22.17 -32.25
C THR A 4 -19.51 -23.47 -32.72
N ILE A 5 -18.72 -24.41 -33.24
CA ILE A 5 -19.21 -25.72 -33.71
C ILE A 5 -19.70 -26.58 -32.54
N LYS A 6 -19.02 -26.53 -31.37
CA LYS A 6 -19.47 -27.22 -30.16
C LYS A 6 -20.80 -26.67 -29.64
N ARG A 7 -21.00 -25.35 -29.66
CA ARG A 7 -22.26 -24.73 -29.23
C ARG A 7 -23.44 -25.11 -30.14
N ILE A 8 -23.22 -25.15 -31.46
CA ILE A 8 -24.23 -25.57 -32.43
C ILE A 8 -24.58 -27.05 -32.25
N ALA A 9 -23.58 -27.92 -32.07
CA ALA A 9 -23.79 -29.35 -31.85
C ALA A 9 -24.55 -29.64 -30.53
N ILE A 10 -24.22 -28.92 -29.45
CA ILE A 10 -24.94 -29.02 -28.16
C ILE A 10 -26.37 -28.51 -28.30
N GLY A 11 -26.59 -27.39 -28.99
CA GLY A 11 -27.94 -26.86 -29.26
C GLY A 11 -28.81 -27.84 -30.06
N GLY A 12 -28.24 -28.48 -31.08
CA GLY A 12 -28.92 -29.51 -31.87
C GLY A 12 -29.29 -30.75 -31.06
N ALA A 13 -28.39 -31.21 -30.18
CA ALA A 13 -28.64 -32.37 -29.31
C ALA A 13 -29.75 -32.09 -28.28
N ILE A 14 -29.79 -30.89 -27.70
CA ILE A 14 -30.83 -30.48 -26.75
C ILE A 14 -32.20 -30.40 -27.45
N ALA A 15 -32.25 -29.82 -28.66
CA ALA A 15 -33.48 -29.75 -29.44
C ALA A 15 -34.01 -31.14 -29.81
N ALA A 16 -33.13 -32.06 -30.22
CA ALA A 16 -33.48 -33.44 -30.53
C ALA A 16 -33.99 -34.20 -29.29
N ALA A 17 -33.33 -34.05 -28.14
CA ALA A 17 -33.75 -34.67 -26.88
C ALA A 17 -35.11 -34.13 -26.39
N GLY A 18 -35.35 -32.82 -26.54
CA GLY A 18 -36.64 -32.20 -26.23
C GLY A 18 -37.77 -32.71 -27.14
N LEU A 19 -37.49 -32.85 -28.45
CA LEU A 19 -38.46 -33.39 -29.41
C LEU A 19 -38.80 -34.86 -29.12
N PHE A 20 -37.77 -35.66 -28.79
CA PHE A 20 -37.94 -37.07 -28.45
C PHE A 20 -38.71 -37.25 -27.13
N GLY A 21 -38.39 -36.46 -26.11
CA GLY A 21 -39.12 -36.42 -24.83
C GLY A 21 -40.60 -36.04 -25.03
N TYR A 22 -40.88 -35.04 -25.87
CA TYR A 22 -42.25 -34.64 -26.20
C TYR A 22 -43.05 -35.78 -26.87
N LEU A 23 -42.45 -36.49 -27.83
CA LEU A 23 -43.08 -37.62 -28.53
C LEU A 23 -43.36 -38.81 -27.60
N VAL A 24 -42.43 -39.14 -26.70
CA VAL A 24 -42.60 -40.21 -25.71
C VAL A 24 -43.70 -39.85 -24.71
N LEU A 25 -43.67 -38.64 -24.13
CA LEU A 25 -44.65 -38.22 -23.11
C LEU A 25 -46.08 -38.13 -23.68
N ARG A 26 -46.23 -37.71 -24.94
CA ARG A 26 -47.53 -37.70 -25.63
C ARG A 26 -48.10 -39.11 -25.83
N SER A 27 -47.24 -40.10 -26.03
CA SER A 27 -47.64 -41.50 -26.19
C SER A 27 -48.19 -42.12 -24.89
N PHE A 28 -47.87 -41.54 -23.74
CA PHE A 28 -48.35 -41.96 -22.41
C PHE A 28 -49.56 -41.15 -21.90
N GLY A 29 -50.18 -40.30 -22.74
CA GLY A 29 -51.39 -39.56 -22.37
C GLY A 29 -51.17 -38.44 -21.35
N ILE A 30 -49.93 -37.97 -21.18
CA ILE A 30 -49.59 -36.89 -20.25
C ILE A 30 -50.08 -35.55 -20.83
N SER A 31 -50.73 -34.73 -20.00
CA SER A 31 -51.27 -33.44 -20.44
C SER A 31 -50.16 -32.49 -20.88
N GLU A 32 -50.44 -31.65 -21.88
CA GLU A 32 -49.47 -30.70 -22.43
C GLU A 32 -48.89 -29.76 -21.36
N GLN A 33 -49.72 -29.38 -20.38
CA GLN A 33 -49.29 -28.56 -19.24
C GLN A 33 -48.20 -29.24 -18.41
N THR A 34 -48.34 -30.54 -18.13
CA THR A 34 -47.33 -31.31 -17.38
C THR A 34 -46.00 -31.40 -18.13
N ILE A 35 -46.05 -31.53 -19.46
CA ILE A 35 -44.83 -31.56 -20.29
C ILE A 35 -44.09 -30.21 -20.20
N VAL A 36 -44.81 -29.09 -20.31
CA VAL A 36 -44.23 -27.75 -20.17
C VAL A 36 -43.59 -27.55 -18.80
N PHE A 37 -44.25 -27.99 -17.71
CA PHE A 37 -43.68 -27.92 -16.37
C PHE A 37 -42.39 -28.73 -16.22
N VAL A 38 -42.32 -29.95 -16.78
CA VAL A 38 -41.12 -30.79 -16.73
C VAL A 38 -39.95 -30.14 -17.49
N VAL A 39 -40.23 -29.56 -18.67
CA VAL A 39 -39.20 -28.87 -19.45
C VAL A 39 -38.68 -27.63 -18.73
N LEU A 40 -39.58 -26.81 -18.14
CA LEU A 40 -39.18 -25.64 -17.36
C LEU A 40 -38.39 -26.03 -16.11
N ALA A 41 -38.79 -27.09 -15.41
CA ALA A 41 -38.06 -27.60 -14.24
C ALA A 41 -36.66 -28.09 -14.61
N ALA A 42 -36.53 -28.85 -15.70
CA ALA A 42 -35.24 -29.31 -16.21
C ALA A 42 -34.35 -28.13 -16.65
N TRP A 43 -34.93 -27.12 -17.30
CA TRP A 43 -34.20 -25.93 -17.71
C TRP A 43 -33.75 -25.07 -16.51
N GLY A 44 -34.60 -24.94 -15.49
CA GLY A 44 -34.26 -24.28 -14.22
C GLY A 44 -33.09 -24.97 -13.51
N LEU A 45 -33.13 -26.30 -13.41
CA LEU A 45 -32.05 -27.10 -12.81
C LEU A 45 -30.73 -26.95 -13.58
N LEU A 46 -30.76 -27.01 -14.91
CA LEU A 46 -29.57 -26.80 -15.75
C LEU A 46 -28.99 -25.39 -15.59
N SER A 47 -29.86 -24.39 -15.43
CA SER A 47 -29.45 -22.98 -15.23
C SER A 47 -28.78 -22.78 -13.87
N ILE A 48 -29.31 -23.41 -12.81
CA ILE A 48 -28.71 -23.38 -11.46
C ILE A 48 -27.30 -24.00 -11.50
N ILE A 49 -27.14 -25.19 -12.09
CA ILE A 49 -25.85 -25.87 -12.21
C ILE A 49 -24.84 -25.02 -13.02
N GLN A 50 -25.30 -24.34 -14.09
CA GLN A 50 -24.43 -23.43 -14.85
C GLN A 50 -24.03 -22.19 -14.05
N MET A 51 -24.95 -21.62 -13.25
CA MET A 51 -24.63 -20.49 -12.38
C MET A 51 -23.64 -20.89 -11.31
N GLU A 52 -23.82 -22.02 -10.63
CA GLU A 52 -22.86 -22.54 -9.63
C GLU A 52 -21.47 -22.73 -10.23
N LYS A 53 -21.35 -23.31 -11.43
CA LYS A 53 -20.05 -23.46 -12.10
C LYS A 53 -19.41 -22.12 -12.48
N ARG A 54 -20.21 -21.12 -12.86
CA ARG A 54 -19.69 -19.78 -13.15
C ARG A 54 -19.27 -19.06 -11.89
N ILE A 55 -20.05 -19.19 -10.83
CA ILE A 55 -19.75 -18.64 -9.50
C ILE A 55 -18.50 -19.31 -8.96
N SER A 56 -18.35 -20.63 -9.02
CA SER A 56 -17.16 -21.33 -8.52
C SER A 56 -15.88 -20.96 -9.30
N VAL A 57 -15.96 -20.76 -10.62
CA VAL A 57 -14.82 -20.29 -11.43
C VAL A 57 -14.49 -18.81 -11.15
N LEU A 58 -15.50 -18.00 -10.84
CA LEU A 58 -15.29 -16.61 -10.42
C LEU A 58 -14.72 -16.57 -9.01
N GLU A 59 -15.23 -17.38 -8.09
CA GLU A 59 -14.72 -17.58 -6.73
C GLU A 59 -13.27 -18.07 -6.78
N GLU A 60 -12.93 -19.06 -7.60
CA GLU A 60 -11.55 -19.55 -7.73
C GLU A 60 -10.58 -18.44 -8.18
N ARG A 61 -11.01 -17.55 -9.11
CA ARG A 61 -10.22 -16.37 -9.55
C ARG A 61 -10.20 -15.24 -8.53
N VAL A 62 -11.26 -15.06 -7.75
CA VAL A 62 -11.39 -13.97 -6.77
C VAL A 62 -10.71 -14.35 -5.45
N ILE A 63 -10.71 -15.64 -5.10
CA ILE A 63 -10.15 -16.19 -3.85
C ILE A 63 -8.64 -16.40 -3.99
N HIS A 64 -8.14 -16.82 -5.15
CA HIS A 64 -6.69 -16.94 -5.38
C HIS A 64 -6.18 -15.74 -6.18
N LYS A 65 -6.01 -14.60 -5.52
CA LYS A 65 -5.26 -13.46 -6.09
C LYS A 65 -3.92 -13.98 -6.63
N ASP A 66 -3.70 -13.83 -7.94
CA ASP A 66 -2.43 -14.19 -8.56
C ASP A 66 -1.36 -13.15 -8.21
N TYR A 67 -0.53 -13.47 -7.22
CA TYR A 67 0.58 -12.62 -6.78
C TYR A 67 1.87 -12.86 -7.59
N SER A 68 1.85 -13.62 -8.69
CA SER A 68 3.07 -13.96 -9.45
C SER A 68 3.81 -12.71 -9.93
N ALA A 69 3.10 -11.75 -10.51
CA ALA A 69 3.67 -10.48 -10.97
C ALA A 69 4.25 -9.66 -9.81
N ILE A 70 3.53 -9.57 -8.68
CA ILE A 70 3.96 -8.84 -7.48
C ILE A 70 5.24 -9.50 -6.91
N LYS A 71 5.24 -10.82 -6.78
CA LYS A 71 6.39 -11.58 -6.27
C LYS A 71 7.61 -11.44 -7.19
N SER A 72 7.43 -11.48 -8.51
CA SER A 72 8.53 -11.27 -9.46
C SER A 72 9.08 -9.85 -9.35
N ALA A 73 8.22 -8.82 -9.31
CA ALA A 73 8.65 -7.43 -9.13
C ALA A 73 9.39 -7.18 -7.80
N ILE A 74 8.98 -7.86 -6.73
CA ILE A 74 9.61 -7.76 -5.39
C ILE A 74 10.91 -8.57 -5.30
N ARG A 75 11.02 -9.73 -5.95
CA ARG A 75 12.18 -10.63 -5.79
C ARG A 75 13.25 -10.45 -6.84
N GLU A 76 12.85 -10.18 -8.07
CA GLU A 76 13.71 -10.18 -9.26
C GLU A 76 13.79 -8.79 -9.89
N GLY A 77 12.90 -7.88 -9.50
CA GLY A 77 12.88 -6.52 -10.00
C GLY A 77 14.13 -5.74 -9.60
N VAL A 78 14.59 -4.88 -10.51
CA VAL A 78 15.64 -3.89 -10.20
C VAL A 78 15.06 -2.84 -9.25
N ARG A 79 15.88 -2.40 -8.29
CA ARG A 79 15.52 -1.32 -7.37
C ARG A 79 15.04 -0.08 -8.11
N HIS A 80 13.86 0.41 -7.73
CA HIS A 80 13.32 1.66 -8.22
C HIS A 80 14.28 2.81 -7.90
N LYS A 81 14.65 3.58 -8.93
CA LYS A 81 15.44 4.80 -8.75
C LYS A 81 14.47 5.93 -8.34
N PRO A 82 14.56 6.44 -7.11
CA PRO A 82 13.61 7.44 -6.62
C PRO A 82 13.69 8.72 -7.46
N LYS A 83 12.52 9.30 -7.76
CA LYS A 83 12.40 10.57 -8.46
C LYS A 83 11.64 11.53 -7.57
N HIS A 84 12.37 12.36 -6.83
CA HIS A 84 11.77 13.31 -5.90
C HIS A 84 11.17 14.49 -6.65
N ASP A 85 9.86 14.70 -6.46
CA ASP A 85 9.14 15.87 -6.94
C ASP A 85 8.71 16.69 -5.72
N GLN A 86 9.63 17.50 -5.19
CA GLN A 86 9.39 18.23 -3.96
C GLN A 86 8.46 19.43 -4.20
N PRO A 87 7.42 19.62 -3.37
CA PRO A 87 6.70 20.88 -3.38
C PRO A 87 7.62 22.01 -2.90
N LYS A 88 7.68 23.12 -3.65
CA LYS A 88 8.46 24.31 -3.26
C LYS A 88 7.88 24.98 -2.02
N SER A 89 6.57 24.88 -1.84
CA SER A 89 5.81 25.32 -0.68
C SER A 89 4.62 24.39 -0.48
N LEU A 90 3.98 24.46 0.68
CA LEU A 90 2.74 23.73 0.95
C LEU A 90 1.66 24.05 -0.09
N ALA A 91 1.49 25.33 -0.45
CA ALA A 91 0.50 25.75 -1.44
C ALA A 91 0.82 25.23 -2.86
N ASP A 92 2.10 25.17 -3.23
CA ASP A 92 2.51 24.63 -4.54
C ASP A 92 2.24 23.12 -4.67
N GLY A 93 2.23 22.41 -3.53
CA GLY A 93 1.85 21.00 -3.45
C GLY A 93 0.36 20.76 -3.25
N GLY A 94 -0.50 21.74 -3.54
CA GLY A 94 -1.95 21.60 -3.52
C GLY A 94 -2.63 21.84 -2.18
N ALA A 95 -1.90 22.19 -1.11
CA ALA A 95 -2.53 22.50 0.18
C ALA A 95 -3.41 23.76 0.10
N ILE A 96 -4.58 23.70 0.73
CA ILE A 96 -5.47 24.86 0.83
C ILE A 96 -4.86 25.85 1.84
N LYS A 97 -4.59 27.09 1.39
CA LYS A 97 -3.90 28.12 2.16
C LYS A 97 -4.50 28.38 3.56
N SER A 98 -5.82 28.26 3.71
CA SER A 98 -6.51 28.45 5.00
C SER A 98 -6.18 27.38 6.05
N PHE A 99 -5.64 26.24 5.63
CA PHE A 99 -5.23 25.14 6.53
C PHE A 99 -3.72 25.14 6.82
N ILE A 100 -2.96 26.08 6.24
CA ILE A 100 -1.53 26.21 6.47
C ILE A 100 -1.28 27.13 7.67
N THR A 101 -0.56 26.64 8.67
CA THR A 101 -0.13 27.42 9.85
C THR A 101 1.40 27.50 9.91
N ALA A 102 1.95 28.36 10.77
CA ALA A 102 3.40 28.44 10.96
C ALA A 102 4.03 27.09 11.38
N SER A 103 3.31 26.29 12.16
CA SER A 103 3.74 24.94 12.54
C SER A 103 3.85 24.00 11.34
N HIS A 104 2.94 24.14 10.36
CA HIS A 104 3.01 23.35 9.12
C HIS A 104 4.24 23.73 8.31
N GLU A 105 4.53 25.02 8.16
CA GLU A 105 5.72 25.50 7.44
C GLU A 105 7.02 25.02 8.10
N LEU A 106 7.09 25.04 9.44
CA LEU A 106 8.24 24.54 10.20
C LEU A 106 8.45 23.03 9.99
N LEU A 107 7.39 22.23 10.15
CA LEU A 107 7.44 20.79 9.87
C LEU A 107 7.85 20.53 8.42
N PHE A 108 7.27 21.30 7.49
CA PHE A 108 7.56 21.17 6.08
C PHE A 108 9.03 21.44 5.79
N ASP A 109 9.66 22.48 6.36
CA ASP A 109 11.11 22.69 6.20
C ASP A 109 11.95 21.61 6.89
N ASP A 110 11.60 21.21 8.10
CA ASP A 110 12.36 20.22 8.88
C ASP A 110 12.41 18.85 8.16
N PHE A 111 11.32 18.46 7.50
CA PHE A 111 11.22 17.20 6.74
C PHE A 111 11.61 17.34 5.27
N ARG A 112 12.16 18.49 4.86
CA ARG A 112 12.53 18.74 3.46
C ARG A 112 13.41 17.64 2.87
N TRP A 113 14.37 17.11 3.63
CA TRP A 113 15.28 16.07 3.11
C TRP A 113 14.95 14.66 3.61
N PHE A 114 13.77 14.44 4.17
CA PHE A 114 13.43 13.20 4.85
C PHE A 114 13.48 11.97 3.92
N GLY A 115 12.98 12.08 2.69
CA GLY A 115 13.08 10.99 1.72
C GLY A 115 14.52 10.55 1.46
N ALA A 116 15.44 11.51 1.37
CA ALA A 116 16.87 11.22 1.19
C ALA A 116 17.51 10.60 2.44
N VAL A 117 17.14 11.08 3.64
CA VAL A 117 17.55 10.47 4.91
C VAL A 117 17.14 9.00 4.94
N LEU A 118 15.89 8.69 4.59
CA LEU A 118 15.40 7.32 4.56
C LEU A 118 16.21 6.48 3.56
N ASN A 119 16.37 6.91 2.31
CA ASN A 119 17.08 6.14 1.29
C ASN A 119 18.52 5.77 1.69
N GLN A 120 19.20 6.61 2.46
CA GLN A 120 20.55 6.34 2.97
C GLN A 120 20.61 5.32 4.12
N HIS A 121 19.55 5.19 4.91
CA HIS A 121 19.58 4.45 6.18
C HIS A 121 18.68 3.19 6.19
N ILE A 122 17.88 2.97 5.14
CA ILE A 122 17.09 1.75 4.97
C ILE A 122 17.85 0.69 4.17
N SER A 123 17.50 -0.59 4.35
CA SER A 123 18.14 -1.73 3.68
C SER A 123 18.04 -1.67 2.17
N GLU A 124 18.91 -2.41 1.47
CA GLU A 124 18.82 -2.61 0.02
C GLU A 124 17.42 -3.09 -0.41
N GLY A 125 17.01 -2.66 -1.60
CA GLY A 125 15.70 -2.89 -2.18
C GLY A 125 14.67 -1.78 -1.93
N TRP A 126 14.71 -1.09 -0.79
CA TRP A 126 13.78 0.02 -0.55
C TRP A 126 14.18 1.29 -1.31
N ALA A 127 13.18 1.98 -1.85
CA ALA A 127 13.32 3.35 -2.35
C ALA A 127 12.10 4.17 -1.93
N VAL A 128 12.36 5.39 -1.46
CA VAL A 128 11.36 6.35 -1.04
C VAL A 128 11.47 7.55 -1.98
N GLU A 129 10.38 7.89 -2.66
CA GLU A 129 10.29 9.09 -3.50
C GLU A 129 9.29 10.06 -2.91
N GLU A 130 9.62 11.34 -2.91
CA GLU A 130 8.69 12.39 -2.49
C GLU A 130 7.80 12.79 -3.66
N ILE A 131 6.53 13.05 -3.37
CA ILE A 131 5.54 13.48 -4.36
C ILE A 131 5.12 14.93 -4.12
N ASN A 132 4.78 15.63 -5.20
CA ASN A 132 4.26 17.00 -5.15
C ASN A 132 2.77 17.03 -4.82
N ASP A 133 2.42 16.37 -3.71
CA ASP A 133 1.07 16.29 -3.16
C ASP A 133 1.18 16.37 -1.64
N THR A 134 0.61 17.44 -1.09
CA THR A 134 0.65 17.75 0.34
C THR A 134 -0.65 17.47 1.07
N ASP A 135 -1.67 16.99 0.34
CA ASP A 135 -2.97 16.61 0.91
C ASP A 135 -2.86 15.22 1.52
N VAL A 136 -2.84 15.15 2.84
CA VAL A 136 -2.70 13.91 3.61
C VAL A 136 -4.08 13.30 3.79
N ARG A 137 -4.17 12.00 3.52
CA ARG A 137 -5.42 11.24 3.66
C ARG A 137 -5.64 10.96 5.14
N GLY A 138 -6.63 11.59 5.75
CA GLY A 138 -7.03 11.38 7.15
C GLY A 138 -8.54 11.24 7.32
N PHE A 139 -8.97 10.60 8.42
CA PHE A 139 -10.38 10.44 8.77
C PHE A 139 -11.00 11.74 9.32
N ASP A 140 -10.20 12.56 10.00
CA ASP A 140 -10.65 13.71 10.80
C ASP A 140 -10.55 15.09 10.09
N GLY A 141 -10.55 15.08 8.75
CA GLY A 141 -10.50 16.30 7.94
C GLY A 141 -9.19 16.50 7.18
N PRO A 142 -9.04 17.64 6.47
CA PRO A 142 -7.88 17.87 5.61
C PRO A 142 -6.63 18.06 6.46
N ARG A 143 -5.75 17.05 6.46
CA ARG A 143 -4.41 17.15 7.03
C ARG A 143 -3.45 17.60 5.93
N VAL A 144 -2.51 18.47 6.28
CA VAL A 144 -1.49 18.96 5.35
C VAL A 144 -0.13 18.46 5.80
N GLY A 145 0.68 17.98 4.86
CA GLY A 145 1.94 17.33 5.20
C GLY A 145 2.84 17.04 4.01
N ARG A 146 3.93 16.30 4.25
CA ARG A 146 4.75 15.73 3.17
C ARG A 146 4.34 14.30 2.90
N ARG A 147 4.34 13.90 1.63
CA ARG A 147 3.96 12.55 1.21
C ARG A 147 5.04 11.93 0.35
N TYR A 148 5.14 10.61 0.49
CA TYR A 148 6.13 9.82 -0.21
C TYR A 148 5.49 8.55 -0.74
N HIS A 149 5.93 8.10 -1.92
CA HIS A 149 5.72 6.72 -2.34
C HIS A 149 6.87 5.86 -1.86
N VAL A 150 6.53 4.64 -1.43
CA VAL A 150 7.48 3.64 -0.96
C VAL A 150 7.48 2.49 -1.95
N PHE A 151 8.68 2.12 -2.40
CA PHE A 151 8.92 1.03 -3.31
C PHE A 151 9.81 -0.01 -2.65
N TYR A 152 9.55 -1.27 -2.94
CA TYR A 152 10.50 -2.35 -2.72
C TYR A 152 10.83 -2.99 -4.07
N ASN A 153 12.10 -2.94 -4.45
CA ASN A 153 12.56 -3.28 -5.77
C ASN A 153 11.75 -2.54 -6.85
N ALA A 154 11.11 -3.26 -7.77
CA ALA A 154 10.33 -2.65 -8.85
C ALA A 154 8.86 -2.41 -8.49
N TRP A 155 8.43 -2.76 -7.27
CA TRP A 155 7.03 -2.69 -6.86
C TRP A 155 6.74 -1.51 -5.94
N LYS A 156 5.71 -0.73 -6.25
CA LYS A 156 5.20 0.32 -5.37
C LYS A 156 4.41 -0.33 -4.23
N MET A 157 4.99 -0.31 -3.05
CA MET A 157 4.45 -0.95 -1.85
C MET A 157 3.42 -0.08 -1.14
N GLY A 158 3.54 1.25 -1.20
CA GLY A 158 2.57 2.11 -0.53
C GLY A 158 3.05 3.53 -0.32
N THR A 159 2.76 4.10 0.84
CA THR A 159 2.99 5.53 1.12
C THR A 159 3.47 5.80 2.53
N ILE A 160 4.31 6.83 2.67
CA ILE A 160 4.58 7.51 3.94
C ILE A 160 3.91 8.88 3.90
N GLN A 161 3.33 9.30 5.02
CA GLN A 161 2.76 10.62 5.21
C GLN A 161 3.32 11.21 6.50
N VAL A 162 3.74 12.48 6.45
CA VAL A 162 4.31 13.20 7.59
C VAL A 162 3.44 14.42 7.87
N THR A 163 2.95 14.54 9.09
CA THR A 163 2.10 15.65 9.54
C THR A 163 2.54 16.14 10.92
N ILE A 164 1.89 17.22 11.38
CA ILE A 164 2.10 17.72 12.75
C ILE A 164 1.61 16.65 13.74
N GLY A 165 2.47 16.31 14.71
CA GLY A 165 2.14 15.39 15.80
C GLY A 165 1.65 16.13 17.04
N GLY A 166 0.96 15.41 17.91
CA GLY A 166 0.36 15.95 19.14
C GLY A 166 -0.82 16.89 18.90
N SER A 167 -1.41 17.38 19.99
CA SER A 167 -2.52 18.35 19.97
C SER A 167 -2.09 19.78 20.31
N ASP A 168 -0.87 19.96 20.81
CA ASP A 168 -0.41 21.24 21.38
C ASP A 168 -0.37 22.37 20.35
N TRP A 169 -0.20 22.03 19.07
CA TRP A 169 -0.26 22.99 17.97
C TRP A 169 -1.64 23.62 17.76
N ILE A 170 -2.71 23.02 18.29
CA ILE A 170 -4.08 23.54 18.22
C ILE A 170 -4.29 24.60 19.31
N SER A 171 -3.76 24.36 20.52
CA SER A 171 -3.97 25.23 21.68
C SER A 171 -2.89 26.30 21.85
N SER A 172 -1.64 26.00 21.48
CA SER A 172 -0.47 26.86 21.66
C SER A 172 0.45 26.81 20.42
N PRO A 173 0.03 27.32 19.25
CA PRO A 173 0.81 27.25 18.01
C PRO A 173 2.22 27.85 18.13
N GLU A 174 2.38 28.92 18.92
CA GLU A 174 3.64 29.60 19.20
C GLU A 174 4.65 28.73 19.98
N GLU A 175 4.16 27.76 20.77
CA GLU A 175 5.01 26.85 21.54
C GLU A 175 5.48 25.64 20.72
N PHE A 176 4.87 25.39 19.55
CA PHE A 176 5.25 24.28 18.67
C PHE A 176 6.73 24.35 18.28
N ALA A 177 7.28 25.55 18.08
CA ALA A 177 8.68 25.71 17.72
C ALA A 177 9.65 25.16 18.78
N ALA A 178 9.25 25.18 20.07
CA ALA A 178 10.01 24.64 21.20
C ALA A 178 9.69 23.16 21.45
N ASN A 179 8.42 22.77 21.32
CA ASN A 179 7.93 21.41 21.56
C ASN A 179 7.52 20.72 20.26
N ARG A 180 8.41 20.78 19.26
CA ARG A 180 8.16 20.25 17.92
C ARG A 180 7.82 18.78 17.98
N ARG A 181 6.74 18.37 17.31
CA ARG A 181 6.34 16.97 17.16
C ARG A 181 5.84 16.70 15.75
N ALA A 182 6.19 15.53 15.23
CA ALA A 182 5.75 15.04 13.94
C ALA A 182 5.10 13.69 14.12
N GLU A 183 4.07 13.46 13.32
CA GLU A 183 3.44 12.16 13.17
C GLU A 183 3.78 11.62 11.80
N VAL A 184 4.25 10.37 11.76
CA VAL A 184 4.59 9.66 10.53
C VAL A 184 3.76 8.41 10.45
N GLU A 185 2.99 8.32 9.38
CA GLU A 185 2.15 7.19 9.04
C GLU A 185 2.73 6.48 7.82
N LEU A 186 2.85 5.16 7.92
CA LEU A 186 3.32 4.27 6.87
C LEU A 186 2.21 3.27 6.57
N TYR A 187 1.87 3.18 5.28
CA TYR A 187 0.92 2.22 4.74
C TYR A 187 1.63 1.38 3.68
N LEU A 188 1.66 0.06 3.84
CA LEU A 188 2.27 -0.87 2.90
C LEU A 188 1.33 -2.02 2.55
N ASP A 189 1.12 -2.21 1.26
CA ASP A 189 0.48 -3.40 0.69
C ASP A 189 1.50 -4.51 0.52
N ASN A 190 1.08 -5.77 0.59
CA ASN A 190 1.91 -6.93 0.24
C ASN A 190 3.22 -7.10 1.03
N LEU A 191 3.33 -6.51 2.23
CA LEU A 191 4.56 -6.54 3.06
C LEU A 191 5.06 -7.97 3.33
N ARG A 192 4.14 -8.95 3.40
CA ARG A 192 4.46 -10.38 3.58
C ARG A 192 5.41 -10.99 2.54
N PHE A 193 5.63 -10.33 1.39
CA PHE A 193 6.58 -10.81 0.38
C PHE A 193 7.98 -10.22 0.52
N VAL A 194 8.17 -9.24 1.41
CA VAL A 194 9.45 -8.60 1.69
C VAL A 194 10.19 -9.37 2.79
N PRO A 195 11.53 -9.57 2.68
CA PRO A 195 12.31 -10.17 3.76
C PRO A 195 12.17 -9.40 5.08
N PHE A 196 12.15 -10.12 6.20
CA PHE A 196 11.94 -9.54 7.52
C PHE A 196 12.96 -8.45 7.83
N ASP A 197 14.26 -8.69 7.62
CA ASP A 197 15.32 -7.72 7.91
C ASP A 197 15.14 -6.42 7.10
N SER A 198 14.64 -6.53 5.87
CA SER A 198 14.33 -5.37 5.05
C SER A 198 13.14 -4.60 5.60
N ALA A 199 12.03 -5.27 5.91
CA ALA A 199 10.86 -4.64 6.52
C ALA A 199 11.22 -3.98 7.87
N HIS A 200 12.01 -4.67 8.69
CA HIS A 200 12.53 -4.19 9.97
C HIS A 200 13.33 -2.90 9.78
N SER A 201 14.26 -2.89 8.82
CA SER A 201 15.07 -1.71 8.53
C SER A 201 14.23 -0.48 8.19
N LEU A 202 13.20 -0.60 7.36
CA LEU A 202 12.31 0.52 7.05
C LEU A 202 11.59 1.05 8.30
N VAL A 203 10.92 0.18 9.04
CA VAL A 203 10.10 0.56 10.20
C VAL A 203 10.98 1.11 11.33
N ALA A 204 12.14 0.49 11.58
CA ALA A 204 13.08 0.94 12.60
C ALA A 204 13.66 2.31 12.24
N THR A 205 14.01 2.55 10.97
CA THR A 205 14.52 3.84 10.52
C THR A 205 13.47 4.95 10.66
N LEU A 206 12.20 4.68 10.33
CA LEU A 206 11.11 5.62 10.58
C LEU A 206 10.96 5.92 12.08
N ALA A 207 10.93 4.89 12.92
CA ALA A 207 10.83 5.05 14.37
C ALA A 207 12.01 5.83 14.97
N LEU A 208 13.21 5.68 14.42
CA LEU A 208 14.42 6.38 14.86
C LEU A 208 14.37 7.88 14.53
N TYR A 209 14.07 8.21 13.27
CA TYR A 209 14.16 9.59 12.79
C TYR A 209 12.92 10.43 13.10
N ALA A 210 11.73 9.82 13.16
CA ALA A 210 10.49 10.52 13.46
C ALA A 210 10.07 10.43 14.94
N GLY A 211 10.47 9.35 15.61
CA GLY A 211 10.06 9.09 17.00
C GLY A 211 10.84 9.89 18.04
N GLN A 212 10.75 9.42 19.28
CA GLN A 212 11.49 10.00 20.39
C GLN A 212 12.95 9.55 20.36
N SER A 213 13.85 10.52 20.25
CA SER A 213 15.27 10.29 20.47
C SER A 213 15.58 10.41 21.95
N ASP A 214 16.40 9.50 22.46
CA ASP A 214 17.18 9.76 23.68
C ASP A 214 18.43 10.56 23.29
N GLN A 215 19.11 11.19 24.25
CA GLN A 215 20.45 11.77 24.02
C GLN A 215 21.49 10.72 23.60
N ASP A 216 21.22 9.45 23.91
CA ASP A 216 22.06 8.31 23.58
C ASP A 216 21.54 7.63 22.30
N TYR A 217 22.28 7.81 21.20
CA TYR A 217 21.92 7.28 19.89
C TYR A 217 21.76 5.75 19.88
N GLU A 218 22.57 5.01 20.63
CA GLU A 218 22.48 3.55 20.70
C GLU A 218 21.20 3.11 21.41
N LYS A 219 20.78 3.83 22.45
CA LYS A 219 19.49 3.59 23.10
C LYS A 219 18.32 3.91 22.17
N ALA A 220 18.40 5.04 21.46
CA ALA A 220 17.39 5.41 20.46
C ALA A 220 17.26 4.33 19.37
N ARG A 221 18.39 3.84 18.84
CA ARG A 221 18.42 2.76 17.84
C ARG A 221 17.82 1.46 18.36
N LYS A 222 18.15 1.04 19.59
CA LYS A 222 17.57 -0.15 20.22
C LYS A 222 16.07 -0.01 20.44
N ARG A 223 15.62 1.17 20.89
CA ARG A 223 14.19 1.46 21.06
C ARG A 223 13.44 1.37 19.73
N ALA A 224 13.97 2.01 18.69
CA ALA A 224 13.42 1.97 17.35
C ALA A 224 13.34 0.55 16.80
N ALA A 225 14.39 -0.26 17.01
CA ALA A 225 14.40 -1.67 16.62
C ALA A 225 13.32 -2.50 17.37
N ASN A 226 13.10 -2.23 18.67
CA ASN A 226 12.07 -2.90 19.45
C ASN A 226 10.66 -2.51 18.99
N ILE A 227 10.42 -1.24 18.68
CA ILE A 227 9.15 -0.74 18.12
C ILE A 227 8.87 -1.44 16.78
N ALA A 228 9.86 -1.51 15.90
CA ALA A 228 9.74 -2.18 14.62
C ALA A 228 9.44 -3.67 14.75
N ASN A 229 10.14 -4.38 15.65
CA ASN A 229 9.87 -5.78 15.94
C ASN A 229 8.43 -5.99 16.42
N ALA A 230 7.96 -5.18 17.37
CA ALA A 230 6.60 -5.32 17.89
C ALA A 230 5.54 -5.11 16.80
N ALA A 231 5.69 -4.07 15.97
CA ALA A 231 4.77 -3.78 14.88
C ALA A 231 4.74 -4.90 13.82
N LEU A 232 5.91 -5.37 13.38
CA LEU A 232 6.02 -6.40 12.36
C LEU A 232 5.55 -7.76 12.84
N ILE A 233 5.83 -8.12 14.11
CA ILE A 233 5.32 -9.36 14.71
C ILE A 233 3.79 -9.33 14.79
N GLY A 234 3.20 -8.21 15.20
CA GLY A 234 1.74 -8.05 15.23
C GLY A 234 1.12 -8.24 13.85
N HIS A 235 1.67 -7.59 12.83
CA HIS A 235 1.20 -7.74 11.45
C HIS A 235 1.38 -9.17 10.91
N LEU A 236 2.49 -9.83 11.22
CA LEU A 236 2.71 -11.23 10.84
C LEU A 236 1.62 -12.14 11.42
N TRP A 237 1.29 -11.98 12.71
CA TRP A 237 0.25 -12.77 13.35
C TRP A 237 -1.12 -12.55 12.72
N GLU A 238 -1.49 -11.31 12.40
CA GLU A 238 -2.76 -11.03 11.72
C GLU A 238 -2.81 -11.59 10.30
N SER A 239 -1.69 -11.49 9.56
CA SER A 239 -1.56 -12.04 8.21
C SER A 239 -1.63 -13.57 8.18
N VAL A 240 -1.06 -14.24 9.19
CA VAL A 240 -1.12 -15.71 9.33
C VAL A 240 -2.51 -16.16 9.80
N ARG A 241 -3.14 -15.41 10.70
CA ARG A 241 -4.47 -15.70 11.23
C ARG A 241 -5.55 -15.62 10.16
N ASN A 242 -5.40 -14.71 9.20
CA ASN A 242 -6.38 -14.45 8.13
C ASN A 242 -5.71 -14.49 6.74
N PRO A 243 -5.24 -15.65 6.25
CA PRO A 243 -4.42 -15.74 5.05
C PRO A 243 -5.14 -15.32 3.76
N ASP A 244 -6.47 -15.40 3.76
CA ASP A 244 -7.34 -15.02 2.64
C ASP A 244 -7.49 -13.50 2.51
N PHE A 245 -7.15 -12.75 3.56
CA PHE A 245 -7.22 -11.29 3.57
C PHE A 245 -5.82 -10.71 3.38
N ASP A 246 -5.69 -9.87 2.36
CA ASP A 246 -4.49 -9.08 2.14
C ASP A 246 -4.54 -7.89 3.12
N THR A 247 -3.94 -8.08 4.29
CA THR A 247 -3.90 -7.06 5.33
C THR A 247 -2.88 -6.00 4.96
N MET A 248 -3.33 -4.75 4.90
CA MET A 248 -2.42 -3.61 4.79
C MET A 248 -1.61 -3.52 6.07
N PHE A 249 -0.30 -3.35 5.94
CA PHE A 249 0.54 -3.00 7.08
C PHE A 249 0.41 -1.51 7.35
N GLU A 250 -0.03 -1.18 8.55
CA GLU A 250 -0.12 0.19 9.04
C GLU A 250 0.87 0.37 10.19
N PHE A 251 1.69 1.41 10.10
CA PHE A 251 2.60 1.78 11.16
C PHE A 251 2.52 3.29 11.40
N ARG A 252 2.35 3.67 12.65
CA ARG A 252 2.33 5.07 13.08
C ARG A 252 3.39 5.28 14.14
N THR A 253 4.17 6.33 13.99
CA THR A 253 5.07 6.81 15.02
C THR A 253 4.92 8.31 15.17
N GLU A 254 5.09 8.79 16.39
CA GLU A 254 5.04 10.21 16.70
C GLU A 254 6.19 10.56 17.64
N GLY A 255 6.82 11.70 17.42
CA GLY A 255 7.86 12.16 18.31
C GLY A 255 8.46 13.51 17.91
N PRO A 256 9.46 13.98 18.67
CA PRO A 256 10.16 15.23 18.44
C PRO A 256 11.18 15.21 17.29
N TYR A 257 11.39 14.04 16.67
CA TYR A 257 12.24 13.86 15.48
C TYR A 257 13.64 14.49 15.60
N GLU A 258 14.22 14.44 16.82
CA GLU A 258 15.49 15.10 17.12
C GLU A 258 16.66 14.56 16.29
N ALA A 259 16.71 13.25 16.08
CA ALA A 259 17.74 12.61 15.26
C ALA A 259 17.71 13.14 13.81
N LEU A 260 16.51 13.35 13.26
CA LEU A 260 16.34 13.96 11.93
C LEU A 260 16.83 15.42 11.93
N ARG A 261 16.40 16.21 12.92
CA ARG A 261 16.79 17.62 13.04
C ARG A 261 18.31 17.79 13.15
N GLN A 262 18.97 16.95 13.95
CA GLN A 262 20.43 16.98 14.11
C GLN A 262 21.13 16.64 12.80
N LEU A 263 20.67 15.60 12.08
CA LEU A 263 21.23 15.22 10.79
C LEU A 263 21.04 16.32 9.73
N VAL A 264 19.83 16.88 9.63
CA VAL A 264 19.53 17.98 8.70
C VAL A 264 20.33 19.23 9.04
N ALA A 265 20.46 19.57 10.32
CA ALA A 265 21.29 20.69 10.76
C ALA A 265 22.77 20.47 10.40
N HIS A 266 23.28 19.25 10.56
CA HIS A 266 24.62 18.89 10.14
C HIS A 266 24.81 19.05 8.62
N TRP A 267 23.86 18.59 7.80
CA TRP A 267 23.92 18.80 6.35
C TRP A 267 23.86 20.28 5.96
N LYS A 268 22.94 21.06 6.56
CA LYS A 268 22.86 22.51 6.35
C LYS A 268 24.18 23.21 6.71
N ALA A 269 24.81 22.83 7.82
CA ALA A 269 26.08 23.42 8.27
C ALA A 269 27.26 23.10 7.33
N ASN A 270 27.17 22.03 6.54
CA ASN A 270 28.19 21.61 5.59
C ASN A 270 27.82 21.89 4.12
N ASP A 271 26.78 22.71 3.88
CA ASP A 271 26.26 23.02 2.53
C ASP A 271 25.91 21.78 1.69
N VAL A 272 25.45 20.72 2.36
CA VAL A 272 25.03 19.47 1.72
C VAL A 272 23.54 19.55 1.40
N ASP A 273 23.21 19.52 0.12
CA ASP A 273 21.86 19.30 -0.38
C ASP A 273 21.78 17.88 -1.00
N PRO A 274 21.18 16.89 -0.29
CA PRO A 274 21.19 15.49 -0.72
C PRO A 274 20.45 15.26 -2.05
N TYR A 275 19.49 16.13 -2.40
CA TYR A 275 18.82 16.03 -3.70
C TYR A 275 19.69 16.50 -4.86
N LYS A 276 20.59 17.45 -4.63
CA LYS A 276 21.57 17.87 -5.64
C LYS A 276 22.75 16.92 -5.70
N GLN A 277 23.24 16.48 -4.55
CA GLN A 277 24.47 15.68 -4.48
C GLN A 277 24.25 14.22 -4.87
N TRP A 278 23.14 13.62 -4.43
CA TRP A 278 22.86 12.19 -4.59
C TRP A 278 21.53 11.90 -5.28
N GLY A 279 20.87 12.93 -5.84
CA GLY A 279 19.53 12.78 -6.42
C GLY A 279 18.45 12.40 -5.40
N GLY A 280 18.75 12.50 -4.09
CA GLY A 280 17.86 12.03 -3.01
C GLY A 280 17.98 10.54 -2.71
N ASP A 281 18.97 9.86 -3.29
CA ASP A 281 19.23 8.45 -3.09
C ASP A 281 20.52 8.23 -2.30
N ARG A 282 21.03 6.99 -2.30
CA ARG A 282 22.28 6.59 -1.65
C ARG A 282 23.49 7.21 -2.31
N SER A 283 24.47 7.57 -1.49
CA SER A 283 25.71 8.19 -1.93
C SER A 283 26.66 7.26 -2.68
N TRP A 284 26.52 5.94 -2.54
CA TRP A 284 27.37 4.95 -3.20
C TRP A 284 26.79 4.39 -4.50
N ASP A 285 25.52 4.66 -4.81
CA ASP A 285 24.90 4.20 -6.06
C ASP A 285 25.26 5.10 -7.27
N THR A 286 25.97 6.21 -7.05
CA THR A 286 26.37 7.14 -8.11
C THR A 286 27.60 6.70 -8.93
N GLU A 287 28.26 5.58 -8.59
CA GLU A 287 29.44 5.09 -9.31
C GLU A 287 29.14 4.06 -10.43
N GLY A 288 27.88 3.87 -10.82
CA GLY A 288 27.52 2.81 -11.78
C GLY A 288 26.37 3.14 -12.74
N ALA A 289 26.42 4.30 -13.42
CA ALA A 289 25.58 4.59 -14.59
C ALA A 289 26.44 4.80 -15.84
#